data_AF-A0A0S2DPY7-F1
#
_entry.id   AF-A0A0S2DPY7-F1
#
_cell.length_a   1.000
_cell.length_b   1.000
_cell.length_c   1.000
_cell.angle_alpha   90.00
_cell.angle_beta   90.00
_cell.angle_gamma   90.00
#
_symmetry.space_group_name_H-M   'P 1'
#
loop_
_entity.id
_entity.type
_entity.pdbx_description
1 polymer ?
#
loop_
_entity_poly.entity_id
_entity_poly.type
_entity_poly.pdbx_seq_one_letter_code
_entity_poly.pdbx_strand_id
1 'polypeptide(L)'
;MASELRGYRIYDDGAVEELGPVPTARLGELLTQAQAAIPRRAYGIGLYRDRRDFLEAHPRGQDEFAFRSDRLHRDSLLSRLSGRDAGLAFEVHGVEQAVAVFVCYAGLPRDAFERKAEDFPKPRR
;
A
#
# COMPACT_ATOMS: atom_id res chain seq x y z
N MET A 1 -16.87 2.31 -10.73
CA MET A 1 -16.11 1.38 -11.59
C MET A 1 -15.10 0.68 -10.70
N ALA A 2 -15.03 -0.66 -10.73
CA ALA A 2 -14.01 -1.38 -10.00
C ALA A 2 -12.70 -1.28 -10.81
N SER A 3 -11.69 -0.64 -10.24
CA SER A 3 -10.33 -0.67 -10.79
C SER A 3 -9.66 -1.97 -10.35
N GLU A 4 -9.06 -2.69 -11.28
CA GLU A 4 -8.23 -3.86 -10.95
C GLU A 4 -6.76 -3.46 -11.04
N LEU A 5 -6.03 -3.65 -9.94
CA LEU A 5 -4.58 -3.47 -9.89
C LEU A 5 -3.91 -4.82 -9.71
N ARG A 6 -2.65 -4.93 -10.11
CA ARG A 6 -1.89 -6.14 -9.80
C ARG A 6 -1.46 -6.11 -8.34
N GLY A 7 -1.70 -7.21 -7.64
CA GLY A 7 -1.38 -7.36 -6.23
C GLY A 7 -0.28 -8.39 -5.97
N TYR A 8 0.34 -8.29 -4.81
CA TYR A 8 1.29 -9.25 -4.27
C TYR A 8 1.21 -9.30 -2.75
N ARG A 9 1.69 -10.40 -2.17
CA ARG A 9 2.05 -10.47 -0.75
C ARG A 9 3.55 -10.25 -0.62
N ILE A 10 3.95 -9.47 0.37
CA ILE A 10 5.35 -9.29 0.73
C ILE A 10 5.55 -9.75 2.16
N TYR A 11 6.33 -10.80 2.33
CA TYR A 11 6.60 -11.42 3.62
C TYR A 11 7.76 -10.72 4.33
N ASP A 12 7.76 -10.74 5.67
CA ASP A 12 8.83 -10.12 6.46
C ASP A 12 10.21 -10.81 6.25
N ASP A 13 10.21 -12.04 5.72
CA ASP A 13 11.41 -12.77 5.29
C ASP A 13 11.94 -12.35 3.90
N GLY A 14 11.28 -11.37 3.25
CA GLY A 14 11.62 -10.87 1.92
C GLY A 14 11.05 -11.68 0.77
N ALA A 15 10.32 -12.78 1.02
CA ALA A 15 9.62 -13.49 -0.03
C ALA A 15 8.48 -12.64 -0.61
N VAL A 16 8.21 -12.80 -1.90
CA VAL A 16 7.11 -12.12 -2.60
C VAL A 16 6.28 -13.16 -3.34
N GLU A 17 4.96 -13.12 -3.15
CA GLU A 17 3.99 -13.98 -3.84
C GLU A 17 3.07 -13.10 -4.71
N GLU A 18 3.08 -13.30 -6.03
CA GLU A 18 2.20 -12.54 -6.93
C GLU A 18 0.75 -13.04 -6.81
N LEU A 19 -0.19 -12.13 -6.57
CA LEU A 19 -1.62 -12.43 -6.50
C LEU A 19 -2.34 -12.23 -7.85
N GLY A 20 -1.68 -11.59 -8.82
CA GLY A 20 -2.26 -11.22 -10.10
C GLY A 20 -3.23 -10.03 -9.97
N PRO A 21 -4.22 -9.89 -10.88
CA PRO A 21 -5.23 -8.85 -10.77
C PRO A 21 -6.07 -8.99 -9.48
N VAL A 22 -6.14 -7.91 -8.71
CA VAL A 22 -6.91 -7.80 -7.47
C VAL A 22 -8.02 -6.76 -7.66
N PRO A 23 -9.30 -7.18 -7.68
CA PRO A 23 -10.40 -6.24 -7.68
C PRO A 23 -10.52 -5.57 -6.31
N THR A 24 -10.88 -4.29 -6.28
CA THR A 24 -11.01 -3.51 -5.03
C THR A 24 -11.96 -4.15 -4.02
N ALA A 25 -12.98 -4.88 -4.48
CA ALA A 25 -13.92 -5.60 -3.62
C ALA A 25 -13.27 -6.71 -2.76
N ARG A 26 -12.10 -7.25 -3.17
CA ARG A 26 -11.37 -8.27 -2.41
C ARG A 26 -10.37 -7.73 -1.41
N LEU A 27 -10.14 -6.41 -1.37
CA LEU A 27 -9.11 -5.81 -0.53
C LEU A 27 -9.37 -6.04 0.97
N GLY A 28 -10.63 -5.95 1.41
CA GLY A 28 -10.98 -6.21 2.80
C GLY A 28 -10.59 -7.62 3.23
N GLU A 29 -10.95 -8.63 2.44
CA GLU A 29 -10.58 -10.03 2.68
C GLU A 29 -9.06 -10.22 2.79
N LEU A 30 -8.30 -9.67 1.83
CA LEU A 30 -6.84 -9.80 1.80
C LEU A 30 -6.17 -9.15 3.00
N LEU A 31 -6.64 -7.98 3.43
CA LEU A 31 -6.11 -7.26 4.58
C LEU A 31 -6.44 -7.95 5.90
N THR A 32 -7.66 -8.48 6.04
CA THR A 32 -8.02 -9.32 7.19
C THR A 32 -7.17 -10.58 7.26
N GLN A 33 -6.89 -11.23 6.12
CA GLN A 33 -6.00 -12.39 6.07
C GLN A 33 -4.57 -12.02 6.48
N ALA A 34 -4.07 -10.86 6.05
CA ALA A 34 -2.74 -10.37 6.43
C ALA A 34 -2.64 -10.14 7.95
N GLN A 35 -3.65 -9.50 8.57
CA GLN A 35 -3.71 -9.32 10.02
C GLN A 35 -3.74 -10.66 10.79
N ALA A 36 -4.58 -11.60 10.34
CA ALA A 36 -4.67 -12.91 10.97
C ALA A 36 -3.38 -13.74 10.85
N ALA A 37 -2.54 -13.44 9.86
CA ALA A 37 -1.29 -14.15 9.62
C ALA A 37 -0.11 -13.67 10.48
N ILE A 38 -0.21 -12.51 11.15
CA ILE A 38 0.86 -11.92 11.98
C ILE A 38 1.52 -12.96 12.93
N PRO A 39 0.76 -13.78 13.70
CA PRO A 39 1.37 -14.70 14.65
C PRO A 39 2.08 -15.90 14.02
N ARG A 40 1.85 -16.17 12.73
CA ARG A 40 2.37 -17.35 12.02
C ARG A 40 3.47 -16.98 11.04
N ARG A 41 3.13 -16.12 10.08
CA ARG A 41 4.02 -15.62 9.04
C ARG A 41 3.45 -14.29 8.57
N ALA A 42 3.95 -13.21 9.15
CA ALA A 42 3.53 -11.86 8.81
C ALA A 42 3.85 -11.53 7.34
N TYR A 43 2.89 -10.85 6.70
CA TYR A 43 3.06 -10.30 5.37
C TYR A 43 2.21 -9.04 5.19
N GLY A 44 2.65 -8.18 4.29
CA GLY A 44 1.88 -7.06 3.78
C GLY A 44 1.18 -7.39 2.47
N ILE A 45 0.20 -6.56 2.12
CA ILE A 45 -0.45 -6.57 0.81
C ILE A 45 0.10 -5.39 0.02
N GLY A 46 0.63 -5.65 -1.17
CA GLY A 46 1.05 -4.63 -2.11
C GLY A 46 0.13 -4.58 -3.32
N LEU A 47 -0.15 -3.38 -3.82
CA LEU A 47 -0.75 -3.13 -5.13
C LEU A 47 0.20 -2.28 -5.96
N TYR A 48 0.26 -2.53 -7.26
CA TYR A 48 1.03 -1.70 -8.18
C TYR A 48 0.24 -1.40 -9.44
N ARG A 49 0.41 -0.18 -9.95
CA ARG A 49 -0.15 0.27 -11.24
C ARG A 49 0.73 -0.17 -12.39
N ASP A 50 2.03 -0.09 -12.17
CA ASP A 50 3.08 -0.58 -13.05
C ASP A 50 4.28 -1.04 -12.19
N ARG A 51 5.34 -1.53 -12.84
CA ARG A 51 6.53 -2.05 -12.13
C ARG A 51 7.29 -0.99 -11.31
N ARG A 52 6.90 0.28 -11.37
CA ARG A 52 7.60 1.43 -10.81
C ARG A 52 6.76 2.22 -9.82
N ASP A 53 5.43 2.08 -9.79
CA ASP A 53 4.54 2.74 -8.82
C ASP A 53 3.79 1.68 -8.02
N PHE A 54 4.09 1.60 -6.72
CA PHE A 54 3.45 0.67 -5.80
C PHE A 54 3.06 1.31 -4.48
N LEU A 55 2.12 0.63 -3.83
CA LEU A 55 1.61 0.92 -2.50
C LEU A 55 1.49 -0.39 -1.72
N GLU A 56 2.06 -0.42 -0.54
CA GLU A 56 2.08 -1.57 0.37
C GLU A 56 1.41 -1.21 1.68
N ALA A 57 0.70 -2.17 2.25
CA ALA A 57 0.12 -2.11 3.58
C ALA A 57 0.61 -3.29 4.40
N HIS A 58 1.32 -3.02 5.49
CA HIS A 58 1.74 -4.02 6.46
C HIS A 58 0.91 -3.89 7.74
N PRO A 59 0.30 -4.99 8.21
CA PRO A 59 -0.42 -4.96 9.48
C PRO A 59 0.57 -4.75 10.64
N ARG A 60 0.26 -3.82 11.54
CA ARG A 60 1.02 -3.47 12.74
C ARG A 60 0.23 -3.84 13.99
N GLY A 61 0.05 -5.14 14.21
CA GLY A 61 -0.77 -5.65 15.31
C GLY A 61 -2.24 -5.84 14.91
N GLN A 62 -3.14 -5.68 15.87
CA GLN A 62 -4.53 -6.15 15.71
C GLN A 62 -5.42 -5.22 14.88
N ASP A 63 -5.15 -3.92 14.84
CA ASP A 63 -6.05 -2.95 14.19
C ASP A 63 -5.33 -1.77 13.54
N GLU A 64 -4.07 -1.93 13.15
CA GLU A 64 -3.30 -0.87 12.51
C GLU A 64 -2.63 -1.39 11.24
N PHE A 65 -2.50 -0.51 10.26
CA PHE A 65 -1.77 -0.78 9.02
C PHE A 65 -0.78 0.33 8.74
N ALA A 66 0.49 -0.03 8.59
CA ALA A 66 1.52 0.85 8.07
C ALA A 66 1.51 0.79 6.54
N PHE A 67 1.30 1.94 5.92
CA PHE A 67 1.39 2.12 4.49
C PHE A 67 2.76 2.64 4.11
N ARG A 68 3.30 2.05 3.03
CA ARG A 68 4.45 2.59 2.32
C ARG A 68 4.12 2.66 0.84
N SER A 69 4.43 3.79 0.22
CA SER A 69 4.38 3.92 -1.23
C SER A 69 5.78 4.25 -1.72
N ASP A 70 6.14 3.84 -2.93
CA ASP A 70 7.44 4.18 -3.52
C ASP A 70 7.31 4.32 -5.03
N ARG A 71 8.28 5.01 -5.64
CA ARG A 71 8.38 5.18 -7.08
C ARG A 71 9.79 4.84 -7.58
N LEU A 72 9.94 3.68 -8.21
CA LEU A 72 11.23 3.23 -8.74
C LEU A 72 11.52 3.91 -10.10
N HIS A 73 12.30 5.00 -10.09
CA HIS A 73 12.87 5.58 -11.32
C HIS A 73 14.24 4.97 -11.63
N ARG A 74 14.47 4.58 -12.90
CA ARG A 74 15.76 3.99 -13.33
C ARG A 74 16.85 5.02 -13.64
N ASP A 75 16.50 6.26 -13.96
CA ASP A 75 17.47 7.24 -14.46
C ASP A 75 17.07 8.67 -14.11
N SER A 76 17.78 9.30 -13.17
CA SER A 76 18.30 10.68 -13.25
C SER A 76 18.86 11.14 -11.91
N LEU A 77 20.13 11.54 -11.88
CA LEU A 77 20.77 12.18 -10.71
C LEU A 77 20.04 13.44 -10.25
N LEU A 78 19.24 14.07 -11.13
CA LEU A 78 18.48 15.29 -10.84
C LEU A 78 17.23 15.04 -9.98
N SER A 79 16.62 13.86 -10.08
CA SER A 79 15.46 13.45 -9.25
C SER A 79 15.80 13.34 -7.76
N ARG A 80 17.06 12.98 -7.45
CA ARG A 80 17.56 12.90 -6.06
C ARG A 80 17.68 14.25 -5.36
N LEU A 81 17.80 15.34 -6.12
CA LEU A 81 18.01 16.69 -5.57
C LEU A 81 16.71 17.44 -5.25
N SER A 82 15.58 17.02 -5.84
CA SER A 82 14.31 17.75 -5.70
C SER A 82 13.54 17.42 -4.41
N GLY A 83 13.93 16.37 -3.67
CA GLY A 83 13.24 15.91 -2.45
C GLY A 83 11.77 15.51 -2.65
N ARG A 84 11.23 15.67 -3.86
CA ARG A 84 9.83 15.45 -4.24
C ARG A 84 9.51 13.99 -4.57
N ASP A 85 10.54 13.16 -4.69
CA ASP A 85 10.43 11.75 -5.08
C ASP A 85 10.54 10.77 -3.89
N ALA A 86 10.43 11.27 -2.65
CA ALA A 86 10.34 10.39 -1.49
C ALA A 86 8.93 9.80 -1.42
N GLY A 87 8.83 8.48 -1.56
CA GLY A 87 7.59 7.75 -1.34
C GLY A 87 6.94 8.06 0.02
N LEU A 88 5.65 7.78 0.15
CA LEU A 88 4.92 8.06 1.38
C LEU A 88 5.12 6.95 2.41
N ALA A 89 5.17 7.32 3.68
CA ALA A 89 5.04 6.40 4.80
C ALA A 89 4.07 6.99 5.81
N PHE A 90 3.00 6.26 6.13
CA PHE A 90 1.98 6.67 7.10
C PHE A 90 1.24 5.46 7.65
N GLU A 91 0.38 5.67 8.64
CA GLU A 91 -0.38 4.61 9.29
C GLU A 91 -1.87 4.97 9.29
N VAL A 92 -2.72 3.94 9.30
CA VAL A 92 -4.18 4.07 9.41
C VAL A 92 -4.74 3.02 10.37
N HIS A 93 -5.93 3.29 10.90
CA HIS A 93 -6.64 2.40 11.81
C HIS A 93 -7.61 1.49 11.08
N GLY A 94 -7.40 0.20 11.24
CA GLY A 94 -8.30 -0.87 10.83
C GLY A 94 -8.40 -1.11 9.33
N VAL A 95 -9.08 -2.22 9.02
CA VAL A 95 -9.23 -2.73 7.65
C VAL A 95 -9.99 -1.75 6.76
N GLU A 96 -11.04 -1.11 7.27
CA GLU A 96 -11.86 -0.20 6.46
C GLU A 96 -11.06 1.00 5.95
N GLN A 97 -10.23 1.61 6.80
CA GLN A 97 -9.38 2.73 6.38
C GLN A 97 -8.29 2.25 5.42
N ALA A 98 -7.68 1.10 5.68
CA ALA A 98 -6.70 0.51 4.77
C ALA A 98 -7.29 0.22 3.38
N VAL A 99 -8.53 -0.29 3.31
CA VAL A 99 -9.27 -0.45 2.04
C VAL A 99 -9.48 0.91 1.37
N ALA A 100 -9.90 1.93 2.13
CA ALA A 100 -10.13 3.28 1.58
C ALA A 100 -8.84 3.87 0.98
N VAL A 101 -7.68 3.64 1.61
CA VAL A 101 -6.36 4.05 1.08
C VAL A 101 -6.08 3.38 -0.26
N PHE A 102 -6.26 2.06 -0.37
CA PHE A 102 -6.04 1.35 -1.63
C PHE A 102 -7.04 1.74 -2.72
N VAL A 103 -8.31 1.95 -2.37
CA VAL A 103 -9.32 2.42 -3.34
C VAL A 103 -8.96 3.81 -3.86
N CYS A 104 -8.51 4.70 -2.97
CA CYS A 104 -8.00 6.03 -3.34
C CYS A 104 -6.80 5.92 -4.29
N TYR A 105 -5.85 5.03 -3.97
CA TYR A 105 -4.70 4.74 -4.82
C TYR A 105 -5.10 4.16 -6.18
N ALA A 106 -6.08 3.27 -6.26
CA ALA A 106 -6.52 2.69 -7.52
C ALA A 106 -7.34 3.67 -8.38
N GLY A 107 -7.95 4.69 -7.77
CA GLY A 107 -8.83 5.65 -8.45
C GLY A 107 -8.18 6.97 -8.86
N LEU A 108 -7.04 7.34 -8.27
CA LEU A 108 -6.39 8.64 -8.50
C LEU A 108 -5.04 8.50 -9.20
N PRO A 109 -4.60 9.49 -10.01
CA PRO A 109 -3.19 9.61 -10.40
C PRO A 109 -2.27 9.73 -9.17
N ARG A 110 -0.99 9.39 -9.31
CA ARG A 110 -0.01 9.35 -8.20
C ARG A 110 0.01 10.63 -7.38
N ASP A 111 0.24 11.77 -8.02
CA ASP A 111 0.37 13.07 -7.34
C ASP A 111 -0.94 13.50 -6.65
N ALA A 112 -2.09 13.03 -7.14
CA ALA A 112 -3.39 13.29 -6.51
C ALA A 112 -3.61 12.35 -5.30
N PHE A 113 -3.21 11.09 -5.42
CA PHE A 113 -3.19 10.16 -4.29
C PHE A 113 -2.27 10.68 -3.17
N GLU A 114 -1.07 11.15 -3.50
CA GLU A 114 -0.12 11.57 -2.46
C GLU A 114 -0.62 12.76 -1.65
N ARG A 115 -1.21 13.77 -2.32
CA ARG A 115 -1.85 14.90 -1.63
C ARG A 115 -3.00 14.46 -0.74
N LYS A 116 -3.82 13.51 -1.22
CA LYS A 116 -4.96 12.99 -0.46
C LYS A 116 -4.55 12.04 0.67
N ALA A 117 -3.35 11.45 0.59
CA ALA A 117 -2.84 10.56 1.62
C ALA A 117 -2.67 11.28 2.96
N GLU A 118 -2.40 12.58 2.94
CA GLU A 118 -2.30 13.44 4.12
C GLU A 118 -3.61 13.57 4.90
N ASP A 119 -4.75 13.38 4.23
CA ASP A 119 -6.09 13.52 4.80
C ASP A 119 -6.59 12.27 5.53
N PHE A 120 -5.90 11.13 5.40
CA PHE A 120 -6.32 9.91 6.11
C PHE A 120 -6.13 10.08 7.63
N PRO A 121 -7.11 9.67 8.43
CA PRO A 121 -7.02 9.75 9.88
C PRO A 121 -5.84 8.89 10.38
N LYS A 122 -4.90 9.54 11.05
CA LYS A 122 -3.70 8.89 11.59
C LYS A 122 -3.99 8.30 12.96
N PRO A 123 -3.26 7.25 13.37
CA PRO A 123 -3.37 6.72 14.71
C PRO A 123 -3.18 7.78 15.78
N ARG A 124 -4.11 7.80 16.76
CA ARG A 124 -3.90 8.55 18.00
C ARG A 124 -2.83 7.80 18.80
N ARG A 125 -1.65 8.40 18.91
CA ARG A 125 -0.55 7.91 19.75
C ARG A 125 -0.92 7.93 21.23
#